data_AF-A0A3B9TQC7-F1
#
_entry.id   AF-A0A3B9TQC7-F1
#
_cell.length_a   1.000
_cell.length_b   1.000
_cell.length_c   1.000
_cell.angle_alpha   90.00
_cell.angle_beta   90.00
_cell.angle_gamma   90.00
#
_symmetry.space_group_name_H-M   'P 1'
#
loop_
_entity.id
_entity.type
_entity.pdbx_description
1 polymer ?
#
loop_
_entity_poly.entity_id
_entity_poly.type
_entity_poly.pdbx_seq_one_letter_code
_entity_poly.pdbx_strand_id
1 'polypeptide(L)'
;PEPLVPWEYKDIVSQRGNRWLERAWRLELRVPKESPEALVVALKAAGLGAGCLIIHSDEIISVGHWAETPFLSRDWTGRLVVECLERFLRERFPQLEIRPGNEGLLLPPSVDEIDEFIAEVIG
;
A
#
# COMPACT_ATOMS: atom_id res chain seq x y z
N PRO A 1 18.34 -5.88 -23.80
CA PRO A 1 17.45 -4.76 -23.45
C PRO A 1 17.21 -4.69 -21.93
N GLU A 2 17.28 -3.51 -21.34
CA GLU A 2 16.85 -3.34 -19.94
C GLU A 2 15.34 -3.59 -19.83
N PRO A 3 14.87 -4.24 -18.76
CA PRO A 3 13.45 -4.48 -18.57
C PRO A 3 12.69 -3.15 -18.47
N LEU A 4 11.51 -3.11 -19.09
CA LEU A 4 10.67 -1.92 -19.04
C LEU A 4 10.10 -1.73 -17.63
N VAL A 5 10.24 -0.53 -17.09
CA VAL A 5 9.59 -0.13 -15.83
C VAL A 5 8.08 0.07 -16.10
N PRO A 6 7.20 -0.60 -15.35
CA PRO A 6 5.75 -0.37 -15.44
C PRO A 6 5.40 1.10 -15.24
N TRP A 7 4.32 1.57 -15.89
CA TRP A 7 4.00 3.00 -15.94
C TRP A 7 3.80 3.60 -14.54
N GLU A 8 3.12 2.87 -13.67
CA GLU A 8 2.82 3.23 -12.28
C GLU A 8 4.07 3.44 -11.40
N TYR A 9 5.24 2.93 -11.84
CA TYR A 9 6.50 3.07 -11.11
C TYR A 9 7.53 3.97 -11.81
N LYS A 10 7.17 4.64 -12.91
CA LYS A 10 8.11 5.53 -13.61
C LYS A 10 8.58 6.69 -12.75
N ASP A 11 7.67 7.30 -12.01
CA ASP A 11 8.00 8.44 -11.15
C ASP A 11 8.92 8.04 -10.01
N ILE A 12 8.64 6.92 -9.34
CA ILE A 12 9.49 6.44 -8.24
C ILE A 12 10.88 6.05 -8.75
N VAL A 13 11.00 5.41 -9.91
CA VAL A 13 12.30 5.10 -10.52
C VAL A 13 13.04 6.37 -10.93
N SER A 14 12.35 7.37 -11.47
CA SER A 14 12.97 8.65 -11.83
C SER A 14 13.51 9.40 -10.61
N GLN A 15 12.87 9.27 -9.45
CA GLN A 15 13.23 9.99 -8.22
C GLN A 15 14.22 9.23 -7.33
N ARG A 16 14.09 7.90 -7.23
CA ARG A 16 14.83 7.05 -6.28
C ARG A 16 15.72 6.00 -6.96
N GLY A 17 15.60 5.83 -8.28
CA GLY A 17 16.38 4.87 -9.08
C GLY A 17 15.83 3.44 -9.07
N ASN A 18 16.30 2.61 -10.01
CA ASN A 18 15.84 1.22 -10.14
C ASN A 18 16.09 0.36 -8.88
N ARG A 19 17.21 0.59 -8.18
CA ARG A 19 17.55 -0.17 -6.96
C ARG A 19 16.52 0.02 -5.85
N TRP A 20 15.88 1.19 -5.76
CA TRP A 20 14.79 1.42 -4.82
C TRP A 20 13.64 0.46 -5.12
N LEU A 21 13.14 0.49 -6.36
CA LEU A 21 12.01 -0.34 -6.78
C LEU A 21 12.33 -1.83 -6.60
N GLU A 22 13.51 -2.28 -7.01
CA GLU A 22 13.94 -3.68 -6.87
C GLU A 22 13.93 -4.19 -5.42
N ARG A 23 14.28 -3.32 -4.45
CA ARG A 23 14.30 -3.67 -3.03
C ARG A 23 12.92 -3.55 -2.39
N ALA A 24 12.21 -2.45 -2.66
CA ALA A 24 10.84 -2.22 -2.19
C ALA A 24 9.88 -3.34 -2.66
N TRP A 25 10.08 -3.84 -3.90
CA TRP A 25 9.28 -4.92 -4.46
C TRP A 25 9.32 -6.22 -3.65
N ARG A 26 10.41 -6.46 -2.92
CA ARG A 26 10.61 -7.69 -2.12
C ARG A 26 9.97 -7.61 -0.74
N LEU A 27 9.41 -6.46 -0.37
CA LEU A 27 8.79 -6.27 0.93
C LEU A 27 7.39 -6.88 0.95
N GLU A 28 7.12 -7.60 2.03
CA GLU A 28 5.77 -7.96 2.45
C GLU A 28 5.37 -7.04 3.60
N LEU A 29 4.48 -6.09 3.31
CA LEU A 29 4.15 -4.99 4.22
C LEU A 29 2.74 -5.16 4.77
N ARG A 30 2.62 -5.20 6.10
CA ARG A 30 1.35 -5.30 6.79
C ARG A 30 0.75 -3.92 7.02
N VAL A 31 -0.46 -3.72 6.52
CA VAL A 31 -1.24 -2.49 6.72
C VAL A 31 -1.67 -2.40 8.20
N PRO A 32 -1.52 -1.23 8.85
CA PRO A 32 -1.86 -1.05 10.25
C PRO A 32 -3.39 -1.15 10.45
N LYS A 33 -3.82 -2.20 11.15
CA LYS A 33 -5.23 -2.40 11.50
C LYS A 33 -5.74 -1.22 12.34
N GLU A 34 -6.98 -0.81 12.10
CA GLU A 34 -7.71 0.20 12.88
C GLU A 34 -7.16 1.64 12.77
N SER A 35 -6.06 1.86 12.01
CA SER A 35 -5.62 3.22 11.71
C SER A 35 -6.63 3.89 10.78
N PRO A 36 -7.16 5.08 11.12
CA PRO A 36 -7.97 5.88 10.20
C PRO A 36 -7.32 6.06 8.82
N GLU A 37 -5.99 6.13 8.76
CA GLU A 37 -5.22 6.32 7.52
C GLU A 37 -4.85 5.02 6.79
N ALA A 38 -5.29 3.85 7.27
CA ALA A 38 -4.86 2.53 6.76
C ALA A 38 -4.95 2.41 5.23
N LEU A 39 -6.00 2.94 4.59
CA LEU A 39 -6.18 2.89 3.14
C LEU A 39 -5.23 3.83 2.40
N VAL A 40 -4.93 4.99 2.96
CA VAL A 40 -3.98 5.96 2.38
C VAL A 40 -2.54 5.44 2.55
N VAL A 41 -2.22 4.85 3.70
CA VAL A 41 -0.96 4.14 3.96
C VAL A 41 -0.75 3.02 2.94
N ALA A 42 -1.76 2.18 2.70
CA ALA A 42 -1.70 1.12 1.70
C ALA A 42 -1.45 1.67 0.28
N LEU A 43 -2.17 2.72 -0.12
CA LEU A 43 -1.98 3.38 -1.41
C LEU A 43 -0.56 3.95 -1.55
N LYS A 44 -0.04 4.59 -0.50
CA LYS A 44 1.29 5.16 -0.46
C LYS A 44 2.37 4.10 -0.60
N ALA A 45 2.27 3.00 0.16
CA ALA A 45 3.20 1.88 0.09
C ALA A 45 3.21 1.24 -1.31
N ALA A 46 2.04 1.05 -1.93
CA ALA A 46 1.94 0.58 -3.31
C ALA A 46 2.66 1.51 -4.29
N GLY A 47 2.46 2.82 -4.17
CA GLY A 47 3.12 3.84 -5.00
C GLY A 47 4.64 3.92 -4.81
N LEU A 48 5.14 3.54 -3.62
CA LEU A 48 6.56 3.44 -3.34
C LEU A 48 7.21 2.14 -3.86
N GLY A 49 6.42 1.27 -4.50
CA GLY A 49 6.92 0.07 -5.18
C GLY A 49 6.87 -1.21 -4.35
N ALA A 50 6.07 -1.25 -3.28
CA ALA A 50 5.84 -2.48 -2.54
C ALA A 50 5.26 -3.57 -3.46
N GLY A 51 5.77 -4.80 -3.35
CA GLY A 51 5.30 -5.94 -4.15
C GLY A 51 4.14 -6.70 -3.51
N CYS A 52 4.01 -6.64 -2.17
CA CYS A 52 2.95 -7.32 -1.44
C CYS A 52 2.43 -6.47 -0.27
N LEU A 53 1.10 -6.30 -0.19
CA LEU A 53 0.41 -5.77 0.98
C LEU A 53 -0.37 -6.86 1.70
N ILE A 54 -0.17 -6.96 3.00
CA ILE A 54 -0.86 -7.89 3.89
C ILE A 54 -1.90 -7.12 4.69
N ILE A 55 -3.16 -7.56 4.60
CA ILE A 55 -4.30 -6.88 5.21
C ILE A 55 -5.04 -7.86 6.12
N HIS A 56 -5.50 -7.38 7.27
CA HIS A 56 -6.31 -8.18 8.17
C HIS A 56 -7.63 -8.59 7.50
N SER A 57 -7.94 -9.90 7.53
CA SER A 57 -9.11 -10.47 6.86
C SER A 57 -10.45 -10.07 7.48
N ASP A 58 -10.43 -9.57 8.71
CA ASP A 58 -11.61 -9.17 9.49
C ASP A 58 -11.76 -7.65 9.63
N GLU A 59 -10.88 -6.86 9.01
CA GLU A 59 -10.89 -5.42 9.15
C GLU A 59 -12.00 -4.78 8.30
N ILE A 60 -12.80 -3.92 8.94
CA ILE A 60 -13.94 -3.26 8.33
C ILE A 60 -13.65 -1.76 8.14
N ILE A 61 -14.07 -1.22 6.99
CA ILE A 61 -14.03 0.22 6.72
C ILE A 61 -14.99 0.94 7.67
N SER A 62 -14.44 1.66 8.64
CA SER A 62 -15.18 2.49 9.57
C SER A 62 -15.45 3.89 8.98
N VAL A 63 -16.23 4.69 9.70
CA VAL A 63 -16.41 6.11 9.36
C VAL A 63 -15.10 6.89 9.51
N GLY A 64 -14.22 6.49 10.43
CA GLY A 64 -12.89 7.09 10.56
C GLY A 64 -12.03 6.86 9.32
N HIS A 65 -12.03 5.63 8.80
CA HIS A 65 -11.36 5.33 7.52
C HIS A 65 -11.87 6.21 6.38
N TRP A 66 -13.19 6.38 6.28
CA TRP A 66 -13.78 7.24 5.24
C TRP A 66 -13.41 8.72 5.39
N ALA A 67 -13.38 9.24 6.62
CA ALA A 67 -13.04 10.63 6.88
C ALA A 67 -11.59 10.96 6.45
N GLU A 68 -10.65 10.04 6.67
CA GLU A 68 -9.24 10.22 6.35
C GLU A 68 -8.85 9.75 4.95
N THR A 69 -9.80 9.21 4.16
CA THR A 69 -9.51 8.69 2.81
C THR A 69 -10.29 9.48 1.75
N PRO A 70 -9.71 10.54 1.15
CA PRO A 70 -10.43 11.47 0.27
C PRO A 70 -11.04 10.83 -0.99
N PHE A 71 -10.49 9.71 -1.44
CA PHE A 71 -10.96 8.98 -2.63
C PHE A 71 -12.00 7.91 -2.32
N LEU A 72 -12.36 7.72 -1.05
CA LEU A 72 -13.28 6.68 -0.62
C LEU A 72 -14.73 7.14 -0.71
N SER A 73 -15.53 6.41 -1.46
CA SER A 73 -16.98 6.63 -1.46
C SER A 73 -17.61 6.09 -0.18
N ARG A 74 -18.66 6.77 0.32
CA ARG A 74 -19.32 6.45 1.60
C ARG A 74 -19.92 5.04 1.62
N ASP A 75 -20.30 4.49 0.46
CA ASP A 75 -20.85 3.13 0.31
C ASP A 75 -19.83 2.01 0.58
N TRP A 76 -18.56 2.36 0.83
CA TRP A 76 -17.53 1.41 1.24
C TRP A 76 -17.53 1.16 2.74
N THR A 77 -18.11 2.07 3.53
CA THR A 77 -18.24 1.88 4.98
C THR A 77 -19.01 0.60 5.29
N GLY A 78 -18.53 -0.17 6.29
CA GLY A 78 -19.08 -1.47 6.64
C GLY A 78 -18.60 -2.65 5.77
N ARG A 79 -17.77 -2.41 4.74
CA ARG A 79 -17.16 -3.47 3.93
C ARG A 79 -15.78 -3.86 4.46
N LEU A 80 -15.30 -5.02 4.04
CA LEU A 80 -13.95 -5.49 4.37
C LEU A 80 -12.88 -4.65 3.67
N VAL A 81 -11.87 -4.21 4.42
CA VAL A 81 -10.75 -3.42 3.90
C VAL A 81 -10.01 -4.19 2.80
N VAL A 82 -9.78 -5.50 2.99
CA VAL A 82 -9.07 -6.34 2.01
C VAL A 82 -9.77 -6.38 0.65
N GLU A 83 -11.09 -6.59 0.60
CA GLU A 83 -11.87 -6.65 -0.66
C GLU A 83 -11.85 -5.31 -1.38
N CYS A 84 -12.00 -4.23 -0.60
CA CYS A 84 -12.02 -2.87 -1.09
C CYS A 84 -10.67 -2.43 -1.66
N LEU A 85 -9.58 -2.67 -0.94
CA LEU A 85 -8.22 -2.35 -1.40
C LEU A 85 -7.82 -3.22 -2.59
N GLU A 86 -8.17 -4.51 -2.59
CA GLU A 86 -7.91 -5.40 -3.72
C GLU A 86 -8.52 -4.86 -5.02
N ARG A 87 -9.78 -4.43 -4.97
CA ARG A 87 -10.45 -3.82 -6.12
C ARG A 87 -9.80 -2.49 -6.53
N PHE A 88 -9.52 -1.61 -5.58
CA PHE A 88 -9.01 -0.27 -5.86
C PHE A 88 -7.59 -0.25 -6.41
N LEU A 89 -6.70 -1.03 -5.79
CA LEU A 89 -5.28 -1.01 -6.09
C LEU A 89 -4.94 -1.82 -7.33
N ARG A 90 -5.68 -2.90 -7.64
CA ARG A 90 -5.45 -3.70 -8.86
C ARG A 90 -5.59 -2.88 -10.15
N GLU A 91 -6.45 -1.86 -10.17
CA GLU A 91 -6.59 -0.95 -11.32
C GLU A 91 -5.40 0.00 -11.50
N ARG A 92 -4.62 0.24 -10.43
CA ARG A 92 -3.53 1.23 -10.37
C ARG A 92 -2.14 0.60 -10.34
N PHE A 93 -2.03 -0.55 -9.69
CA PHE A 93 -0.82 -1.34 -9.48
C PHE A 93 -1.13 -2.80 -9.83
N PRO A 94 -1.25 -3.16 -11.11
CA PRO A 94 -1.72 -4.49 -11.52
C PRO A 94 -0.81 -5.65 -11.06
N GLN A 95 0.45 -5.35 -10.76
CA GLN A 95 1.43 -6.33 -10.31
C GLN A 95 1.53 -6.45 -8.78
N LEU A 96 0.84 -5.59 -8.03
CA LEU A 96 0.81 -5.65 -6.56
C LEU A 96 0.04 -6.89 -6.09
N GLU A 97 0.67 -7.70 -5.25
CA GLU A 97 -0.02 -8.76 -4.52
C GLU A 97 -0.74 -8.18 -3.29
N ILE A 98 -1.98 -8.61 -3.06
CA ILE A 98 -2.72 -8.31 -1.84
C ILE A 98 -3.11 -9.63 -1.20
N ARG A 99 -2.71 -9.82 0.06
CA ARG A 99 -2.89 -11.06 0.79
C ARG A 99 -3.62 -10.83 2.11
N PRO A 100 -4.69 -11.59 2.42
CA PRO A 100 -5.26 -11.58 3.76
C PRO A 100 -4.28 -12.25 4.72
N GLY A 101 -3.96 -11.59 5.83
CA GLY A 101 -2.99 -12.12 6.78
C GLY A 101 -2.64 -11.14 7.88
N ASN A 102 -1.61 -11.51 8.63
CA ASN A 102 -1.10 -10.77 9.78
C ASN A 102 0.41 -10.94 9.95
N GLU A 103 1.07 -11.51 8.94
CA GLU A 103 2.51 -11.59 8.76
C GLU A 103 3.07 -10.34 8.05
N GLY A 104 4.39 -10.18 7.98
CA GLY A 104 5.05 -9.06 7.32
C GLY A 104 5.44 -7.89 8.24
N LEU A 105 6.15 -6.92 7.65
CA LEU A 105 6.60 -5.72 8.35
C LEU A 105 5.44 -4.75 8.55
N LEU A 106 5.16 -4.39 9.80
CA LEU A 106 4.08 -3.45 10.12
C LEU A 106 4.44 -2.05 9.62
N LEU A 107 3.61 -1.51 8.74
CA LEU A 107 3.73 -0.12 8.31
C LEU A 107 3.35 0.84 9.46
N PRO A 108 3.99 2.01 9.53
CA PRO A 108 3.55 3.09 10.40
C PRO A 108 2.07 3.42 10.20
N PRO A 109 1.35 3.85 11.26
CA PRO A 109 -0.06 4.17 11.18
C PRO A 109 -0.37 5.44 10.39
N SER A 110 0.61 6.34 10.21
CA SER A 110 0.47 7.60 9.48
C SER A 110 1.18 7.58 8.13
N VAL A 111 0.54 8.18 7.11
CA VAL A 111 1.05 8.27 5.74
C VAL A 111 2.36 9.06 5.63
N ASP A 112 2.55 10.05 6.52
CA ASP A 112 3.71 10.94 6.48
C ASP A 112 5.02 10.23 6.86
N GLU A 113 4.93 9.09 7.56
CA GLU A 113 6.08 8.30 8.02
C GLU A 113 6.53 7.23 7.01
N ILE A 114 5.75 6.96 5.96
CA ILE A 114 5.94 5.79 5.09
C ILE A 114 7.19 5.91 4.21
N ASP A 115 7.52 7.10 3.70
CA ASP A 115 8.72 7.32 2.89
C ASP A 115 10.01 7.00 3.67
N GLU A 116 10.11 7.50 4.90
CA GLU A 116 11.27 7.29 5.78
C GLU A 116 11.36 5.82 6.19
N PHE A 117 10.24 5.23 6.63
CA PHE A 117 10.18 3.81 6.99
C PHE A 117 10.67 2.89 5.86
N ILE A 118 10.15 3.07 4.64
CA ILE A 118 10.57 2.22 3.51
C ILE A 118 12.05 2.45 3.20
N ALA A 119 12.53 3.70 3.21
CA ALA A 119 13.93 4.02 2.97
C ALA A 119 14.87 3.33 3.96
N GLU A 120 14.51 3.31 5.24
CA GLU A 120 15.27 2.62 6.30
C GLU A 120 15.28 1.10 6.10
N VAL A 121 14.12 0.51 5.81
CA VAL A 121 13.97 -0.94 5.62
C VAL A 121 14.76 -1.44 4.40
N ILE A 122 14.83 -0.65 3.33
CA ILE A 122 15.52 -1.04 2.09
C ILE A 122 16.96 -0.54 1.98
N GLY A 123 17.53 0.03 3.05
CA GLY A 123 18.91 0.55 3.11
C GLY A 123 19.97 -0.28 2.39
#